data_AF-A0A3M1SBG0-F1
#
_entry.id   AF-A0A3M1SBG0-F1
#
_cell.length_a   1.000
_cell.length_b   1.000
_cell.length_c   1.000
_cell.angle_alpha   90.00
_cell.angle_beta   90.00
_cell.angle_gamma   90.00
#
_symmetry.space_group_name_H-M   'P 1'
#
loop_
_entity.id
_entity.type
_entity.pdbx_description
1 polymer ?
#
loop_
_entity_poly.entity_id
_entity_poly.type
_entity_poly.pdbx_seq_one_letter_code
_entity_poly.pdbx_strand_id
1 'polypeptide(L)'
;MKVIIFTDLDGTLLRADDYSFSEAKEALSLIKRRGIPLVIVSSKTRAEIEVYREKLGNTHPFVSENGGGVFIPLGYFENTDGEMVDQYRLIRLGRRYEEL
;
A
#
# COMPACT_ATOMS: atom_id res chain seq x y z
N MET A 1 0.11 10.10 20.88
CA MET A 1 -0.01 10.56 19.48
C MET A 1 -0.18 9.36 18.58
N LYS A 2 -1.11 9.36 17.62
CA LYS A 2 -1.25 8.28 16.63
C LYS A 2 -0.45 8.67 15.38
N VAL A 3 0.44 7.79 14.93
CA VAL A 3 1.30 8.01 13.76
C VAL A 3 0.93 7.02 12.67
N ILE A 4 0.91 7.49 11.42
CA ILE A 4 0.75 6.69 10.21
C ILE A 4 1.85 7.14 9.26
N ILE A 5 2.50 6.21 8.58
CA ILE A 5 3.56 6.50 7.62
C ILE A 5 3.04 6.17 6.22
N PHE A 6 3.21 7.12 5.31
CA PHE A 6 2.94 6.92 3.89
C PHE A 6 4.28 6.84 3.16
N THR A 7 4.41 5.92 2.21
CA THR A 7 5.63 5.76 1.43
C THR A 7 5.32 5.40 0.00
N ASP A 8 6.07 6.00 -0.92
CA ASP A 8 6.21 5.46 -2.27
C ASP A 8 7.17 4.25 -2.27
N LEU A 9 7.13 3.48 -3.35
CA LEU A 9 7.99 2.34 -3.61
C LEU A 9 9.23 2.76 -4.40
N ASP A 10 9.10 3.09 -5.69
CA ASP A 10 10.25 3.25 -6.59
C ASP A 10 11.09 4.47 -6.23
N GLY A 11 12.39 4.28 -6.04
CA GLY A 11 13.29 5.37 -5.69
C GLY A 11 13.00 6.01 -4.32
N THR A 12 12.11 5.41 -3.52
CA THR A 12 11.75 5.87 -2.18
C THR A 12 12.02 4.78 -1.14
N LEU A 13 11.13 3.78 -1.01
CA LEU A 13 11.37 2.63 -0.12
C LEU A 13 12.28 1.59 -0.78
N LEU A 14 12.12 1.42 -2.09
CA LEU A 14 12.89 0.50 -2.91
C LEU A 14 14.00 1.27 -3.60
N ARG A 15 15.21 0.74 -3.51
CA ARG A 15 16.35 1.29 -4.23
C ARG A 15 16.12 1.17 -5.74
N ALA A 16 16.50 2.19 -6.50
CA ALA A 16 16.16 2.31 -7.92
C ALA A 16 16.88 1.29 -8.82
N ASP A 17 18.00 0.71 -8.38
CA ASP A 17 18.87 -0.18 -9.15
C ASP A 17 18.47 -1.67 -9.02
N ASP A 18 18.06 -2.12 -7.84
CA ASP A 18 17.79 -3.54 -7.54
C ASP A 18 16.46 -3.79 -6.82
N TYR A 19 15.67 -2.75 -6.59
CA TYR A 19 14.39 -2.81 -5.87
C TYR A 19 14.50 -3.42 -4.46
N SER A 20 15.67 -3.34 -3.84
CA SER A 20 15.89 -3.79 -2.46
C SER A 20 15.38 -2.74 -1.46
N PHE A 21 14.85 -3.23 -0.33
CA PHE A 21 14.51 -2.42 0.86
C PHE A 21 15.43 -2.73 2.05
N SER A 22 16.58 -3.39 1.82
CA SER A 22 17.48 -3.84 2.88
C SER A 22 17.97 -2.70 3.78
N GLU A 23 18.20 -1.50 3.21
CA GLU A 23 18.63 -0.31 3.95
C GLU A 23 17.54 0.19 4.91
N ALA A 24 16.27 -0.01 4.57
CA ALA A 24 15.12 0.37 5.40
C ALA A 24 14.76 -0.69 6.46
N LYS A 25 15.45 -1.84 6.52
CA LYS A 25 15.05 -2.99 7.34
C LYS A 25 14.92 -2.65 8.83
N GLU A 26 15.83 -1.85 9.38
CA GLU A 26 15.78 -1.43 10.79
C GLU A 26 14.57 -0.55 11.08
N ALA A 27 14.31 0.44 10.23
CA ALA A 27 13.18 1.34 10.33
C ALA A 27 11.85 0.56 10.19
N LEU A 28 11.73 -0.31 9.19
CA LEU A 28 10.58 -1.18 8.96
C LEU A 28 10.31 -2.08 10.18
N SER A 29 11.38 -2.62 10.78
CA SER A 29 11.26 -3.44 11.99
C SER A 29 10.78 -2.62 13.18
N LEU A 30 11.27 -1.38 13.34
CA LEU A 30 10.86 -0.48 14.42
C LEU A 30 9.37 -0.13 14.32
N ILE A 31 8.90 0.28 13.14
CA ILE A 31 7.51 0.70 12.95
C ILE A 31 6.55 -0.48 13.13
N LYS A 32 6.95 -1.68 12.67
CA LYS A 32 6.19 -2.92 12.90
C LYS A 32 6.07 -3.25 14.38
N ARG A 33 7.17 -3.19 15.15
CA ARG A 33 7.13 -3.40 16.61
C ARG A 33 6.27 -2.37 17.35
N ARG A 34 6.19 -1.15 16.83
CA ARG A 34 5.36 -0.07 17.40
C ARG A 34 3.91 -0.10 16.91
N GLY A 35 3.54 -1.04 16.03
CA GLY A 35 2.19 -1.10 15.45
C GLY A 35 1.84 0.14 14.62
N ILE A 36 2.85 0.82 14.04
CA ILE A 36 2.65 2.00 13.21
C ILE A 36 2.31 1.53 11.79
N PRO A 37 1.13 1.89 11.24
CA PRO A 37 0.77 1.50 9.88
C PRO A 37 1.69 2.13 8.84
N LEU A 38 2.14 1.31 7.90
CA LEU A 38 2.85 1.73 6.69
C LEU A 38 1.92 1.59 5.49
N VAL A 39 1.45 2.72 4.96
CA VAL A 39 0.56 2.79 3.79
C VAL A 39 1.42 3.03 2.55
N ILE A 40 1.40 2.08 1.63
CA ILE A 40 2.09 2.20 0.34
C ILE A 40 1.23 3.06 -0.60
N VAL A 41 1.85 4.02 -1.28
CA VAL A 41 1.22 4.88 -2.30
C VAL A 41 2.12 4.90 -3.52
N SER A 42 1.71 4.29 -4.62
CA SER A 42 2.58 4.14 -5.80
C SER A 42 1.83 4.29 -7.12
N SER A 43 2.57 4.56 -8.20
CA SER A 43 2.07 4.52 -9.58
C SER A 43 1.78 3.11 -10.08
N LYS A 44 2.32 2.09 -9.38
CA LYS A 44 2.13 0.67 -9.67
C LYS A 44 0.67 0.24 -9.63
N THR A 45 0.36 -0.80 -10.39
CA THR A 45 -0.91 -1.50 -10.32
C THR A 45 -1.08 -2.23 -8.99
N ARG A 46 -2.33 -2.60 -8.66
CA ARG A 46 -2.64 -3.45 -7.50
C ARG A 46 -1.76 -4.70 -7.43
N ALA A 47 -1.69 -5.45 -8.54
CA ALA A 47 -0.99 -6.73 -8.59
C ALA A 47 0.51 -6.58 -8.31
N GLU A 48 1.14 -5.53 -8.83
CA GLU A 48 2.55 -5.25 -8.55
C GLU A 48 2.77 -4.86 -7.09
N ILE A 49 1.90 -4.02 -6.51
CA ILE A 49 2.00 -3.64 -5.09
C ILE A 49 1.84 -4.87 -4.18
N GLU A 50 0.95 -5.80 -4.50
CA GLU A 50 0.73 -7.02 -3.71
C GLU A 50 2.02 -7.86 -3.57
N VAL A 51 2.83 -7.95 -4.63
CA VAL A 51 4.14 -8.64 -4.59
C VAL A 51 5.06 -8.01 -3.53
N TYR A 52 5.11 -6.68 -3.45
CA TYR A 52 5.93 -6.01 -2.43
C TYR A 52 5.32 -6.08 -1.04
N ARG A 53 3.99 -6.05 -0.93
CA ARG A 53 3.31 -6.22 0.36
C ARG A 53 3.61 -7.58 0.95
N GLU A 54 3.62 -8.64 0.15
CA GLU A 54 4.02 -9.98 0.59
C GLU A 54 5.47 -9.98 1.10
N LYS A 55 6.43 -9.46 0.32
CA LYS A 55 7.85 -9.37 0.70
C LYS A 55 8.09 -8.57 1.99
N LEU A 56 7.32 -7.50 2.20
CA LEU A 56 7.41 -6.64 3.38
C LEU A 56 6.63 -7.19 4.59
N GLY A 57 5.77 -8.20 4.38
CA GLY A 57 4.77 -8.61 5.36
C GLY A 57 3.83 -7.47 5.74
N ASN A 58 3.46 -6.63 4.77
CA ASN A 58 2.60 -5.47 4.92
C ASN A 58 1.13 -5.86 4.73
N THR A 59 0.29 -5.58 5.72
CA THR A 59 -1.13 -5.91 5.73
C THR A 59 -2.04 -4.70 5.88
N HIS A 60 -1.48 -3.48 5.75
CA HIS A 60 -2.21 -2.23 5.86
C HIS A 60 -2.87 -1.84 4.52
N PRO A 61 -3.80 -0.88 4.50
CA PRO A 61 -4.29 -0.28 3.26
C PRO A 61 -3.17 0.26 2.39
N PHE A 62 -3.41 0.32 1.08
CA PHE A 62 -2.49 0.88 0.10
C PHE A 62 -3.23 1.59 -1.02
N VAL A 63 -2.48 2.35 -1.81
CA VAL A 63 -3.00 3.18 -2.90
C VAL A 63 -2.23 2.82 -4.18
N SER A 64 -2.94 2.44 -5.23
CA SER A 64 -2.39 2.12 -6.55
C SER A 64 -2.58 3.25 -7.55
N GLU A 65 -1.85 3.18 -8.65
CA GLU A 65 -2.07 3.99 -9.86
C GLU A 65 -2.17 5.49 -9.55
N ASN A 66 -1.24 6.00 -8.71
CA ASN A 66 -1.15 7.41 -8.30
C ASN A 66 -2.43 7.96 -7.65
N GLY A 67 -3.17 7.12 -6.92
CA GLY A 67 -4.42 7.53 -6.28
C GLY A 67 -5.67 7.08 -7.01
N GLY A 68 -5.55 6.36 -8.14
CA GLY A 68 -6.71 5.82 -8.87
C GLY A 68 -7.57 4.87 -8.03
N GLY A 69 -6.94 4.10 -7.13
CA GLY A 69 -7.64 3.19 -6.24
C GLY A 69 -7.02 3.13 -4.84
N VAL A 70 -7.87 3.19 -3.82
CA VAL A 70 -7.49 2.92 -2.42
C VAL A 70 -8.03 1.56 -2.02
N PHE A 71 -7.13 0.64 -1.69
CA PHE A 71 -7.43 -0.75 -1.35
C PHE A 71 -7.32 -0.94 0.16
N ILE A 72 -8.46 -1.25 0.79
CA ILE A 72 -8.56 -1.47 2.23
C ILE A 72 -8.85 -2.96 2.46
N PRO A 73 -7.97 -3.71 3.14
CA PRO A 73 -8.22 -5.14 3.43
C PRO A 73 -9.56 -5.33 4.16
N LEU A 74 -10.30 -6.39 3.80
CA LEU A 74 -11.56 -6.69 4.47
C LEU A 74 -11.36 -6.86 5.98
N GLY A 75 -12.24 -6.24 6.77
CA GLY A 75 -12.16 -6.26 8.24
C GLY A 75 -11.09 -5.33 8.85
N TYR A 76 -10.38 -4.53 8.04
CA TYR A 76 -9.37 -3.60 8.57
C TYR A 76 -9.99 -2.45 9.38
N PHE A 77 -11.13 -1.91 8.93
CA PHE A 77 -11.95 -0.99 9.71
C PHE A 77 -13.35 -1.58 9.92
N GLU A 78 -14.04 -1.15 10.99
CA GLU A 78 -15.40 -1.63 11.30
C GLU A 78 -16.40 -1.31 10.19
N ASN A 79 -16.31 -0.13 9.59
CA ASN A 79 -17.14 0.31 8.48
C ASN A 79 -16.27 0.99 7.43
N THR A 80 -16.43 0.60 6.17
CA THR A 80 -15.66 1.17 5.05
C THR A 80 -16.52 1.14 3.79
N ASP A 81 -16.70 2.31 3.19
CA ASP A 81 -17.35 2.45 1.89
C ASP A 81 -16.46 1.92 0.76
N GLY A 82 -17.07 1.52 -0.35
CA GLY A 82 -16.36 1.07 -1.54
C GLY A 82 -16.87 -0.26 -2.10
N GLU A 83 -16.47 -0.53 -3.34
CA GLU A 83 -16.79 -1.78 -4.03
C GLU A 83 -15.99 -2.95 -3.44
N MET A 84 -16.57 -4.15 -3.39
CA MET A 84 -15.81 -5.35 -3.05
C MET A 84 -15.04 -5.82 -4.27
N VAL A 85 -13.72 -5.94 -4.13
CA VAL A 85 -12.83 -6.50 -5.15
C VAL A 85 -11.88 -7.45 -4.43
N ASP A 86 -12.03 -8.75 -4.73
CA ASP A 86 -11.29 -9.83 -4.09
C ASP A 86 -11.31 -9.70 -2.54
N GLN A 87 -10.15 -9.49 -1.92
CA GLN A 87 -9.95 -9.34 -0.47
C GLN A 87 -9.94 -7.89 0.02
N TYR A 88 -10.47 -6.94 -0.76
CA TYR A 88 -10.47 -5.51 -0.43
C TYR A 88 -11.85 -4.85 -0.55
N ARG A 89 -12.04 -3.80 0.25
CA ARG A 89 -12.90 -2.66 -0.10
C ARG A 89 -12.07 -1.70 -0.95
N LEU A 90 -12.51 -1.45 -2.17
CA LEU A 90 -11.90 -0.51 -3.08
C LEU A 90 -12.70 0.80 -3.10
N ILE A 91 -12.03 1.89 -2.72
CA ILE A 91 -12.50 3.24 -2.99
C ILE A 91 -11.84 3.66 -4.30
N ARG A 92 -12.62 3.65 -5.38
CA ARG A 92 -12.18 4.07 -6.71
C ARG A 92 -12.31 5.58 -6.86
N LEU A 93 -11.20 6.25 -7.14
CA LEU A 93 -11.16 7.70 -7.37
C LEU A 93 -10.85 8.03 -8.83
N GLY A 94 -10.15 7.12 -9.54
CA GLY A 94 -9.91 7.21 -10.98
C GLY A 94 -11.05 6.65 -11.82
N ARG A 95 -10.91 6.76 -13.15
CA ARG A 95 -11.78 6.10 -14.13
C ARG A 95 -11.15 4.83 -14.65
N ARG A 96 -11.99 3.91 -15.14
CA ARG A 96 -11.48 2.74 -15.86
C ARG A 96 -10.95 3.17 -17.22
N TYR A 97 -10.02 2.41 -17.77
CA TYR A 97 -9.41 2.74 -19.05
C TYR A 97 -10.44 2.76 -20.19
N GLU A 98 -11.49 1.92 -20.09
CA GLU A 98 -12.59 1.85 -21.06
C GLU A 98 -13.50 3.09 -21.05
N GLU A 99 -13.36 3.97 -20.05
CA GLU A 99 -14.16 5.18 -19.86
C GLU A 99 -13.41 6.46 -20.27
N LEU A 100 -12.21 6.32 -20.84
CA LEU A 100 -11.38 7.41 -21.38
C LEU A 100 -11.59 7.56 -22.89
#